data_AF-A0A834I917-F1
#
_entry.id   AF-A0A834I917-F1
#
_cell.length_a   1.000
_cell.length_b   1.000
_cell.length_c   1.000
_cell.angle_alpha   90.00
_cell.angle_beta   90.00
_cell.angle_gamma   90.00
#
_symmetry.space_group_name_H-M   'P 1'
#
loop_
_entity.id
_entity.type
_entity.pdbx_description
1 polymer ?
#
loop_
_entity_poly.entity_id
_entity_poly.type
_entity_poly.pdbx_seq_one_letter_code
_entity_poly.pdbx_strand_id
1 'polypeptide(L)'
;NFVTPAQPLVNEDNEEEEFDEEEEEDERPIYNETNFKFEDFTKRLPHPKIVRACGLALQQFEKNSVNTNHCIVKLLHRIAFDCKMFIMVFQLSIFRTFQKIFAQQDLPQHK
;
A
#
# COMPACT_ATOMS: atom_id res chain seq x y z
N ASN A 1 -34.17 25.53 -59.38
CA ASN A 1 -33.19 25.31 -60.47
C ASN A 1 -31.86 25.87 -60.04
N PHE A 2 -30.97 24.96 -59.63
CA PHE A 2 -29.61 25.23 -59.20
C PHE A 2 -28.74 25.54 -60.42
N VAL A 3 -27.90 26.56 -60.31
CA VAL A 3 -26.85 26.83 -61.30
C VAL A 3 -25.52 26.64 -60.60
N THR A 4 -24.80 25.61 -61.00
CA THR A 4 -23.34 25.55 -60.91
C THR A 4 -22.82 25.66 -62.34
N PRO A 5 -21.70 26.36 -62.57
CA PRO A 5 -20.55 25.66 -63.16
C PRO A 5 -19.21 26.14 -62.57
N ALA A 6 -18.38 25.20 -62.10
CA ALA A 6 -17.17 24.72 -62.77
C ALA A 6 -15.92 25.61 -62.55
N GLN A 7 -14.97 25.09 -61.78
CA GLN A 7 -13.59 25.56 -61.69
C GLN A 7 -12.76 25.08 -62.90
N PRO A 8 -11.64 25.76 -63.21
CA PRO A 8 -10.36 25.04 -63.38
C PRO A 8 -9.18 25.82 -62.74
N LEU A 9 -8.38 25.17 -61.88
CA LEU A 9 -7.09 24.48 -62.14
C LEU A 9 -5.84 25.35 -61.84
N VAL A 10 -5.21 24.98 -60.71
CA VAL A 10 -3.77 24.82 -60.36
C VAL A 10 -2.72 25.83 -60.87
N ASN A 11 -1.88 26.31 -59.93
CA ASN A 11 -0.47 26.63 -60.15
C ASN A 11 0.33 26.42 -58.84
N GLU A 12 1.57 25.96 -59.04
CA GLU A 12 2.50 25.24 -58.16
C GLU A 12 3.24 26.05 -57.08
N ASP A 13 3.83 25.25 -56.17
CA ASP A 13 5.02 25.47 -55.32
C ASP A 13 4.99 26.54 -54.23
N ASN A 14 4.96 26.08 -52.97
CA ASN A 14 6.11 26.29 -52.10
C ASN A 14 6.20 25.22 -51.00
N GLU A 15 7.39 24.67 -50.88
CA GLU A 15 7.89 23.74 -49.88
C GLU A 15 7.62 24.21 -48.45
N GLU A 16 7.27 23.29 -47.56
CA GLU A 16 7.76 23.21 -46.17
C GLU A 16 7.22 21.88 -45.59
N GLU A 17 7.99 20.81 -45.81
CA GLU A 17 7.91 19.62 -44.95
C GLU A 17 8.39 20.06 -43.56
N GLU A 18 7.44 20.43 -42.70
CA GLU A 18 7.67 20.65 -41.28
C GLU A 18 8.00 19.29 -40.67
N PHE A 19 9.30 18.96 -40.64
CA PHE A 19 9.84 17.93 -39.75
C PHE A 19 9.59 18.44 -38.34
N ASP A 20 8.46 18.03 -37.76
CA ASP A 20 8.21 18.10 -36.33
C ASP A 20 9.18 17.12 -35.68
N GLU A 21 10.41 17.59 -35.43
CA GLU A 21 11.30 17.02 -34.44
C GLU A 21 10.58 17.17 -33.08
N GLU A 22 9.64 16.25 -32.80
CA GLU A 22 9.16 16.01 -31.45
C GLU A 22 10.40 15.65 -30.62
N GLU A 23 10.99 16.68 -29.99
CA GLU A 23 11.99 16.54 -28.96
C GLU A 23 11.46 15.49 -27.97
N GLU A 24 12.09 14.31 -27.93
CA GLU A 24 11.98 13.39 -26.81
C GLU A 24 12.45 14.17 -25.57
N GLU A 25 11.56 14.95 -24.96
CA GLU A 25 11.73 15.50 -23.63
C GLU A 25 11.91 14.31 -22.72
N ASP A 26 13.16 13.99 -22.42
CA ASP A 26 13.55 13.10 -21.34
C ASP A 26 12.70 13.48 -20.12
N GLU A 27 11.65 12.70 -19.83
CA GLU A 27 10.77 12.87 -18.66
C GLU A 27 11.62 12.68 -17.40
N ARG A 28 12.28 13.76 -16.98
CA ARG A 28 13.09 13.76 -15.78
C ARG A 28 12.14 13.51 -14.61
N PRO A 29 12.40 12.49 -13.77
CA PRO A 29 11.50 12.16 -12.67
C PRO A 29 11.36 13.38 -11.75
N ILE A 30 10.12 13.86 -11.59
CA ILE A 30 9.79 14.96 -10.68
C ILE A 30 9.87 14.43 -9.25
N TYR A 31 10.84 14.91 -8.48
CA TYR A 31 10.96 14.60 -7.06
C TYR A 31 10.19 15.62 -6.23
N ASN A 32 9.06 15.21 -5.65
CA ASN A 32 8.31 16.01 -4.69
C ASN A 32 8.61 15.54 -3.27
N GLU A 33 9.15 16.42 -2.42
CA GLU A 33 9.31 16.14 -1.00
C GLU A 33 7.93 16.07 -0.33
N THR A 34 7.63 14.94 0.33
CA THR A 34 6.37 14.77 1.05
C THR A 34 6.59 14.94 2.54
N ASN A 35 5.84 15.85 3.17
CA ASN A 35 5.83 15.98 4.62
C ASN A 35 5.30 14.70 5.28
N PHE A 36 6.20 13.90 5.85
CA PHE A 36 5.82 12.69 6.58
C PHE A 36 5.34 13.03 7.99
N LYS A 37 4.01 13.04 8.17
CA LYS A 37 3.38 13.13 9.49
C LYS A 37 3.16 11.72 10.04
N PHE A 38 3.88 11.39 11.12
CA PHE A 38 3.77 10.07 11.75
C PHE A 38 2.34 9.73 12.19
N GLU A 39 1.56 10.71 12.66
CA GLU A 39 0.16 10.49 13.02
C GLU A 39 -0.69 9.98 11.85
N ASP A 40 -0.46 10.50 10.65
CA ASP A 40 -1.23 10.10 9.46
C ASP A 40 -0.85 8.70 8.99
N PHE A 41 0.40 8.28 9.22
CA PHE A 41 0.80 6.88 9.08
C PHE A 41 0.11 5.99 10.11
N THR A 42 0.13 6.41 11.38
CA THR A 42 -0.42 5.63 12.50
C THR A 42 -1.93 5.40 12.31
N LYS A 43 -2.67 6.40 11.80
CA LYS A 43 -4.09 6.27 11.44
C LYS A 43 -4.39 5.22 10.35
N ARG A 44 -3.39 4.80 9.57
CA ARG A 44 -3.54 3.75 8.53
C ARG A 44 -3.29 2.34 9.08
N LEU A 45 -2.68 2.21 10.25
CA LEU A 45 -2.40 0.91 10.89
C LEU A 45 -3.66 0.12 11.29
N PRO A 46 -4.77 0.73 11.75
CA PRO A 46 -6.03 0.05 12.05
C PRO A 46 -6.80 -0.38 10.79
N HIS A 47 -6.13 -1.09 9.89
CA HIS A 47 -6.77 -1.66 8.71
C HIS A 47 -7.15 -3.12 8.98
N PRO A 48 -8.38 -3.58 8.67
CA PRO A 48 -8.82 -4.96 8.93
C PRO A 48 -7.89 -6.03 8.33
N LYS A 49 -7.30 -5.75 7.16
CA LYS A 49 -6.31 -6.64 6.53
C LYS A 49 -5.03 -6.78 7.37
N ILE A 50 -4.56 -5.71 8.01
CA ILE A 50 -3.35 -5.73 8.86
C ILE A 50 -3.64 -6.59 10.10
N VAL A 51 -4.76 -6.33 10.77
CA VAL A 51 -5.15 -7.09 11.97
C VAL A 51 -5.32 -8.59 11.64
N ARG A 52 -5.95 -8.89 10.50
CA ARG A 52 -6.09 -10.28 10.02
C ARG A 52 -4.73 -10.92 9.73
N ALA A 53 -3.81 -10.20 9.08
CA ALA A 53 -2.46 -10.68 8.81
C ALA A 53 -1.68 -10.94 10.11
N CYS A 54 -1.78 -10.05 11.10
CA CYS A 54 -1.21 -10.27 12.44
C CYS A 54 -1.80 -11.51 13.10
N GLY A 55 -3.12 -11.70 13.03
CA GLY A 55 -3.79 -12.89 13.57
C GLY A 55 -3.30 -14.18 12.91
N LEU A 56 -3.14 -14.18 11.58
CA LEU A 56 -2.61 -15.33 10.83
C LEU A 56 -1.13 -15.59 11.16
N ALA A 57 -0.31 -14.54 11.23
CA ALA A 57 1.10 -14.66 11.56
C ALA A 57 1.30 -15.22 12.98
N LEU A 58 0.45 -14.80 13.94
CA LEU A 58 0.45 -15.37 15.29
C LEU A 58 -0.01 -16.83 15.31
N GLN A 59 -0.86 -17.30 14.39
CA GLN A 59 -1.27 -18.72 14.38
C GLN A 59 -0.09 -19.67 14.18
N GLN A 60 0.97 -19.24 13.49
CA GLN A 60 2.21 -20.00 13.32
C GLN A 60 3.34 -19.51 14.25
N PHE A 61 3.00 -19.00 15.44
CA PHE A 61 3.99 -18.45 16.38
C PHE A 61 5.15 -19.41 16.71
N GLU A 62 4.89 -20.72 16.73
CA GLU A 62 5.91 -21.75 17.00
C GLU A 62 7.02 -21.80 15.92
N LYS A 63 6.69 -21.44 14.67
CA LYS A 63 7.63 -21.44 13.54
C LYS A 63 8.34 -20.10 13.36
N ASN A 64 7.83 -19.06 14.00
CA ASN A 64 8.37 -17.71 13.91
C ASN A 64 9.53 -17.52 14.89
N SER A 65 10.48 -16.65 14.54
CA SER A 65 11.49 -16.20 15.50
C SER A 65 10.85 -15.42 16.66
N VAL A 66 11.53 -15.38 17.81
CA VAL A 66 11.11 -14.58 18.98
C VAL A 66 10.92 -13.10 18.59
N ASN A 67 11.82 -12.56 17.76
CA ASN A 67 11.74 -11.18 17.29
C ASN A 67 10.49 -10.94 16.43
N THR A 68 10.18 -11.85 15.50
CA THR A 68 8.98 -11.77 14.67
C THR A 68 7.71 -11.75 15.52
N ASN A 69 7.60 -12.67 16.48
CA ASN A 69 6.46 -12.73 17.39
C ASN A 69 6.33 -11.46 18.24
N HIS A 70 7.44 -10.97 18.79
CA HIS A 70 7.48 -9.70 19.53
C HIS A 70 6.98 -8.54 18.66
N CYS A 71 7.46 -8.41 17.42
CA CYS A 71 7.05 -7.37 16.50
C CYS A 71 5.56 -7.43 16.18
N ILE A 72 4.99 -8.63 15.97
CA ILE A 72 3.55 -8.79 15.69
C ILE A 72 2.72 -8.35 16.89
N VAL A 73 3.07 -8.80 18.10
CA VAL A 73 2.37 -8.40 19.34
C VAL A 73 2.50 -6.90 19.57
N LYS A 74 3.68 -6.32 19.33
CA LYS A 74 3.92 -4.89 19.43
C LYS A 74 3.08 -4.11 18.43
N LEU A 75 2.92 -4.59 17.19
CA LEU A 75 2.06 -3.98 16.18
C LEU A 75 0.59 -3.98 16.61
N LEU A 76 0.10 -5.11 17.16
CA LEU A 76 -1.25 -5.20 17.72
C LEU A 76 -1.45 -4.24 18.91
N HIS A 77 -0.45 -4.12 19.78
CA HIS A 77 -0.46 -3.18 20.89
C HIS A 77 -0.53 -1.72 20.40
N ARG A 78 0.26 -1.35 19.38
CA ARG A 78 0.21 -0.01 18.78
C ARG A 78 -1.18 0.30 18.20
N ILE A 79 -1.81 -0.67 17.54
CA ILE A 79 -3.19 -0.49 17.03
C ILE A 79 -4.18 -0.27 18.19
N ALA A 80 -4.04 -1.03 19.28
CA ALA A 80 -4.94 -0.92 20.42
C ALA A 80 -4.77 0.41 21.20
N PHE A 81 -3.52 0.79 21.50
CA PHE A 81 -3.19 1.91 22.39
C PHE A 81 -2.92 3.20 21.61
N ASP A 82 -2.01 3.18 20.64
CA ASP A 82 -1.61 4.41 19.92
C ASP A 82 -2.74 4.90 19.01
N CYS A 83 -3.42 3.98 18.34
CA CYS A 83 -4.55 4.33 17.48
C CYS A 83 -5.89 4.38 18.23
N LYS A 84 -5.93 3.95 19.50
CA LYS A 84 -7.17 3.80 20.30
C LYS A 84 -8.22 2.88 19.66
N MET A 85 -7.79 1.94 18.81
CA MET A 85 -8.67 1.02 18.06
C MET A 85 -8.65 -0.41 18.65
N PHE A 86 -8.67 -0.52 19.98
CA PHE A 86 -8.59 -1.79 20.71
C PHE A 86 -9.68 -2.81 20.31
N ILE A 87 -10.87 -2.32 19.90
CA ILE A 87 -11.99 -3.15 19.44
C ILE A 87 -11.57 -4.07 18.28
N MET A 88 -10.67 -3.62 17.40
CA MET A 88 -10.23 -4.42 16.25
C MET A 88 -9.42 -5.66 16.67
N VAL A 89 -8.73 -5.60 17.80
CA VAL A 89 -7.87 -6.69 18.30
C VAL A 89 -8.72 -7.74 19.03
N PHE A 90 -9.96 -7.43 19.42
CA PHE A 90 -10.88 -8.34 20.09
C PHE A 90 -11.54 -9.37 19.14
N GLN A 91 -10.71 -10.03 18.33
CA GLN A 91 -11.14 -11.14 17.48
C GLN A 91 -10.92 -12.47 18.19
N LEU A 92 -11.92 -13.35 18.14
CA LEU A 92 -11.84 -14.67 18.76
C LEU A 92 -10.62 -15.47 18.28
N SER A 93 -10.25 -15.35 17.01
CA SER A 93 -9.07 -16.01 16.44
C SER A 93 -7.77 -15.61 17.15
N ILE A 94 -7.60 -14.32 17.43
CA ILE A 94 -6.43 -13.77 18.13
C ILE A 94 -6.40 -14.27 19.58
N PHE A 95 -7.55 -14.24 20.26
CA PHE A 95 -7.67 -14.78 21.63
C PHE A 95 -7.32 -16.26 21.70
N ARG A 96 -7.82 -17.10 20.78
CA ARG A 96 -7.49 -18.53 20.76
C ARG A 96 -6.00 -18.76 20.56
N THR A 97 -5.34 -17.93 19.75
CA THR A 97 -3.89 -18.00 19.58
C THR A 97 -3.16 -17.61 20.86
N PHE A 98 -3.55 -16.54 21.53
CA PHE A 98 -2.97 -16.18 22.83
C PHE A 98 -3.18 -17.27 23.88
N GLN A 99 -4.36 -17.89 23.95
CA GLN A 99 -4.61 -19.02 24.85
C GLN A 99 -3.66 -20.18 24.59
N LYS A 100 -3.39 -20.52 23.32
CA LYS A 100 -2.40 -21.55 22.96
C LYS A 100 -0.99 -21.16 23.38
N ILE A 101 -0.59 -19.90 23.15
CA ILE A 101 0.72 -19.38 23.56
C ILE A 101 0.89 -19.50 25.07
N PHE A 102 -0.10 -19.06 25.86
CA PHE A 102 -0.04 -19.16 27.32
C PHE A 102 -0.02 -20.61 27.80
N ALA A 103 -0.86 -21.48 27.24
CA ALA A 103 -0.87 -22.90 27.58
C ALA A 103 0.46 -23.62 27.27
N GLN A 104 1.20 -23.17 26.25
CA GLN A 104 2.55 -23.68 25.96
C GLN A 104 3.64 -23.02 26.82
N GLN A 105 3.44 -21.78 27.25
CA GLN A 105 4.37 -21.10 28.15
C GLN A 105 4.33 -21.69 29.57
N ASP A 106 3.20 -22.30 29.97
CA ASP A 106 3.04 -23.06 31.21
C ASP A 106 3.71 -24.45 31.19
N LEU A 107 4.33 -24.88 30.06
CA LEU A 107 5.28 -25.99 30.12
C LEU A 107 6.58 -25.48 30.75
N PRO A 108 7.17 -26.23 31.72
CA PRO A 108 8.39 -25.81 32.37
C PRO A 108 9.46 -25.56 31.31
N GLN A 109 9.95 -24.33 31.24
CA GLN A 109 11.10 -23.95 30.45
C GLN A 109 12.26 -24.83 30.93
N HIS A 110 12.51 -25.94 30.24
CA HIS A 110 13.52 -26.88 30.65
C HIS A 110 14.87 -26.40 30.14
N LYS A 111 15.60 -25.76 31.06
CA LYS A 111 17.03 -25.38 31.09
C LYS A 111 17.49 -24.23 30.21
#